data_AF-A0A7J0DEF6-F1
#
_entry.id   AF-A0A7J0DEF6-F1
#
_cell.length_a   1.000
_cell.length_b   1.000
_cell.length_c   1.000
_cell.angle_alpha   90.00
_cell.angle_beta   90.00
_cell.angle_gamma   90.00
#
_symmetry.space_group_name_H-M   'P 1'
#
loop_
_entity.id
_entity.type
_entity.pdbx_description
1 polymer ?
#
loop_
_entity_poly.entity_id
_entity_poly.type
_entity_poly.pdbx_seq_one_letter_code
_entity_poly.pdbx_strand_id
1 'polypeptide(L)'
;MDCPRDWPEPIVRVQSLTALTALPDRYIKPPRDRPATDSPELTNINIPLIDLSAFTPVVDHGVNPGLMDQARDVWREFFHLPMEIKQVYANSPKTYEGYGSRLGVQKGAILDWSDYYYLHYLPGTLKDHKKWPEMPPSLRSVGRRVHGRIGETKRAINGGVFDKPRTERGISTK
;
A
#
# COMPACT_ATOMS: atom_id res chain seq x y z
N MET A 1 26.63 -1.15 -0.14
CA MET A 1 25.56 -0.26 -0.63
C MET A 1 25.39 0.83 0.40
N ASP A 2 25.77 2.06 0.08
CA ASP A 2 25.58 3.19 0.97
C ASP A 2 24.10 3.55 1.03
N CYS A 3 23.55 3.59 2.24
CA CYS A 3 22.18 4.04 2.47
C CYS A 3 22.14 5.57 2.26
N PRO A 4 21.21 6.11 1.44
CA PRO A 4 21.14 7.56 1.21
C PRO A 4 20.93 8.28 2.54
N ARG A 5 21.78 9.28 2.81
CA ARG A 5 21.63 10.13 4.01
C ARG A 5 20.42 11.05 3.90
N ASP A 6 20.11 11.48 2.67
CA ASP A 6 19.04 12.42 2.36
C ASP A 6 18.28 12.02 1.09
N TRP A 7 17.08 12.58 0.92
CA TRP A 7 16.31 12.44 -0.31
C TRP A 7 16.99 13.19 -1.46
N PRO A 8 16.91 12.67 -2.71
CA PRO A 8 17.52 13.34 -3.86
C PRO A 8 16.87 14.69 -4.17
N GLU A 9 15.63 14.90 -3.72
CA GLU A 9 14.84 16.12 -3.89
C GLU A 9 13.94 16.35 -2.66
N PRO A 10 13.52 17.60 -2.38
CA PRO A 10 12.58 17.89 -1.29
C PRO A 10 11.26 17.13 -1.45
N ILE A 11 10.73 16.60 -0.34
CA ILE A 11 9.42 15.95 -0.33
C ILE A 11 8.33 17.01 -0.42
N VAL A 12 7.47 16.88 -1.43
CA VAL A 12 6.23 17.66 -1.52
C VAL A 12 5.04 16.73 -1.22
N ARG A 13 4.19 17.13 -0.27
CA ARG A 13 2.99 16.35 0.11
C ARG A 13 1.91 16.56 -0.92
N VAL A 14 1.37 15.48 -1.48
CA VAL A 14 0.36 15.57 -2.55
C VAL A 14 -0.90 16.25 -2.03
N GLN A 15 -1.28 16.00 -0.78
CA GLN A 15 -2.43 16.65 -0.15
C GLN A 15 -2.29 18.19 -0.11
N SER A 16 -1.08 18.76 -0.02
CA SER A 16 -0.88 20.21 -0.11
C SER A 16 -1.00 20.79 -1.52
N LEU A 17 -0.95 19.94 -2.55
CA LEU A 17 -1.06 20.34 -3.96
C LEU A 17 -2.50 20.32 -4.47
N THR A 18 -3.46 19.90 -3.64
CA THR A 18 -4.87 19.73 -4.03
C THR A 18 -5.60 21.02 -4.39
N ALA A 19 -5.09 22.18 -3.96
CA ALA A 19 -5.65 23.49 -4.27
C ALA A 19 -5.08 24.11 -5.57
N LEU A 20 -4.17 23.43 -6.26
CA LEU A 20 -3.59 23.93 -7.51
C LEU A 20 -4.58 23.80 -8.67
N THR A 21 -4.51 24.75 -9.61
CA THR A 21 -5.33 24.76 -10.84
C THR A 21 -4.78 23.86 -11.94
N ALA A 22 -3.51 23.46 -11.84
CA ALA A 22 -2.85 22.56 -12.79
C ALA A 22 -1.92 21.57 -12.05
N LEU A 23 -1.85 20.34 -12.57
CA LEU A 23 -0.94 19.32 -12.07
C LEU A 23 0.51 19.63 -12.47
N PRO A 24 1.48 19.60 -11.55
CA PRO A 24 2.88 19.72 -11.92
C PRO A 24 3.33 18.58 -12.85
N ASP A 25 4.20 18.89 -13.82
CA ASP A 25 4.65 17.95 -14.86
C ASP A 25 5.13 16.60 -14.33
N ARG A 26 5.75 16.61 -13.15
CA ARG A 26 6.26 15.39 -12.49
C ARG A 26 5.19 14.36 -12.17
N TYR A 27 3.93 14.75 -12.05
CA TYR A 27 2.81 13.85 -11.78
C TYR A 27 2.07 13.44 -13.06
N ILE A 28 2.44 14.00 -14.21
CA ILE A 28 1.84 13.69 -15.49
C ILE A 28 2.63 12.54 -16.13
N LYS A 29 1.99 11.38 -16.31
CA LYS A 29 2.64 10.24 -16.97
C LYS A 29 3.07 10.60 -18.41
N PRO A 30 4.13 10.00 -18.97
CA PRO A 30 4.49 10.17 -20.38
C PRO A 30 3.34 9.80 -21.32
N PRO A 31 3.22 10.39 -22.54
CA PRO A 31 2.12 10.10 -23.47
C PRO A 31 1.89 8.61 -23.75
N ARG A 32 2.97 7.82 -23.83
CA ARG A 32 2.92 6.35 -24.01
C ARG A 32 2.24 5.57 -22.87
N ASP A 33 2.20 6.15 -21.67
CA ASP A 33 1.64 5.52 -20.46
C ASP A 33 0.25 6.10 -20.14
N ARG A 34 -0.23 7.06 -20.95
CA ARG A 34 -1.58 7.61 -20.84
C ARG A 34 -2.53 6.74 -21.67
N PRO A 35 -3.81 6.63 -21.28
CA PRO A 35 -4.83 6.03 -22.13
C PRO A 35 -4.83 6.74 -23.50
N ALA A 36 -4.80 5.97 -24.60
CA ALA A 36 -4.87 6.53 -25.95
C ALA A 36 -6.32 6.89 -26.30
N THR A 37 -6.59 8.17 -26.59
CA THR A 37 -7.96 8.63 -26.90
C THR A 37 -8.33 8.43 -28.38
N ASP A 38 -7.36 8.37 -29.28
CA ASP A 38 -7.57 8.34 -30.74
C ASP A 38 -6.96 7.11 -31.42
N SER A 39 -7.11 5.92 -30.84
CA SER A 39 -6.79 4.68 -31.59
C SER A 39 -7.98 4.34 -32.51
N PRO A 40 -7.80 4.20 -33.84
CA PRO A 40 -8.86 3.71 -34.74
C PRO A 40 -9.32 2.29 -34.40
N GLU A 41 -8.63 1.58 -33.50
CA GLU A 41 -9.04 0.29 -32.91
C GLU A 41 -10.22 0.42 -31.92
N LEU A 42 -10.62 1.64 -31.53
CA LEU A 42 -11.74 1.90 -30.62
C LEU A 42 -13.14 1.61 -31.22
N THR A 43 -13.21 1.22 -32.50
CA THR A 43 -14.48 0.75 -33.12
C THR A 43 -14.81 -0.70 -32.76
N ASN A 44 -13.89 -1.43 -32.10
CA ASN A 44 -14.05 -2.83 -31.74
C ASN A 44 -13.56 -3.13 -30.31
N ILE A 45 -13.87 -2.24 -29.36
CA ILE A 45 -13.48 -2.42 -27.95
C ILE A 45 -14.35 -3.51 -27.32
N ASN A 46 -13.85 -4.75 -27.35
CA ASN A 46 -14.13 -5.62 -26.22
C ASN A 46 -13.46 -4.98 -25.01
N ILE A 47 -14.24 -4.64 -23.98
CA ILE A 47 -13.71 -4.29 -22.66
C ILE A 47 -12.66 -5.36 -22.33
N PRO A 48 -11.40 -4.99 -22.07
CA PRO A 48 -10.36 -5.98 -21.83
C PRO A 48 -10.83 -6.89 -20.70
N LEU A 49 -11.04 -8.16 -21.02
CA LEU A 49 -11.35 -9.17 -20.03
C LEU A 49 -10.06 -9.40 -19.26
N ILE A 50 -9.90 -8.67 -18.16
CA ILE A 50 -8.79 -8.86 -17.25
C ILE A 50 -9.07 -10.17 -16.52
N ASP A 51 -8.28 -11.19 -16.82
CA ASP A 51 -8.30 -12.45 -16.07
C ASP A 51 -7.81 -12.19 -14.64
N LEU A 52 -8.76 -12.00 -13.73
CA LEU A 52 -8.51 -11.85 -12.30
C LEU A 52 -8.27 -13.20 -11.61
N SER A 53 -8.28 -14.33 -12.33
CA SER A 53 -8.01 -15.65 -11.72
C SER A 53 -6.62 -15.75 -11.08
N ALA A 54 -5.65 -14.95 -11.56
CA ALA A 54 -4.34 -14.80 -10.94
C ALA A 54 -4.38 -14.03 -9.61
N PHE A 55 -5.43 -13.24 -9.36
CA PHE A 55 -5.67 -12.48 -8.14
C PHE A 55 -6.87 -13.04 -7.40
N THR A 56 -6.70 -14.19 -6.74
CA THR A 56 -7.78 -14.78 -5.93
C THR A 56 -8.07 -13.88 -4.72
N PRO A 57 -9.25 -13.25 -4.64
CA PRO A 57 -9.62 -12.51 -3.44
C PRO A 57 -9.71 -13.52 -2.29
N VAL A 58 -9.05 -13.24 -1.17
CA VAL A 58 -9.25 -14.03 0.04
C VAL A 58 -10.58 -13.60 0.65
N VAL A 59 -11.66 -14.25 0.22
CA VAL A 59 -12.99 -14.14 0.84
C VAL A 59 -13.05 -14.99 2.11
N ASP A 60 -13.95 -14.66 3.04
CA ASP A 60 -14.11 -15.35 4.33
C ASP A 60 -12.82 -15.51 5.14
N HIS A 61 -11.91 -14.54 5.01
CA HIS A 61 -10.62 -14.48 5.71
C HIS A 61 -10.71 -14.41 7.25
N GLY A 62 -11.91 -14.44 7.82
CA GLY A 62 -12.17 -14.37 9.26
C GLY A 62 -11.96 -12.98 9.87
N VAL A 63 -11.41 -11.99 9.15
CA VAL A 63 -11.34 -10.61 9.63
C VAL A 63 -12.75 -10.01 9.70
N ASN A 64 -13.15 -9.56 10.89
CA ASN A 64 -14.44 -8.94 11.12
C ASN A 64 -14.59 -7.67 10.25
N PRO A 65 -15.66 -7.54 9.43
CA PRO A 65 -15.85 -6.37 8.56
C PRO A 65 -15.84 -5.04 9.32
N GLY A 66 -16.49 -4.99 10.49
CA GLY A 66 -16.51 -3.80 11.34
C GLY A 66 -15.13 -3.41 11.86
N LEU A 67 -14.19 -4.34 12.01
CA LEU A 67 -12.79 -4.02 12.32
C LEU A 67 -12.08 -3.35 11.14
N MET A 68 -12.39 -3.76 9.90
CA MET A 68 -11.83 -3.13 8.69
C MET A 68 -12.41 -1.73 8.47
N ASP A 69 -13.69 -1.52 8.77
CA ASP A 69 -14.30 -0.19 8.72
C ASP A 69 -13.71 0.74 9.79
N GLN A 70 -13.56 0.26 11.03
CA GLN A 70 -12.83 0.98 12.07
C GLN A 70 -11.42 1.36 11.62
N ALA A 71 -10.70 0.45 10.95
CA ALA A 71 -9.36 0.72 10.44
C ALA A 71 -9.35 1.81 9.37
N ARG A 72 -10.33 1.78 8.45
CA ARG A 72 -10.49 2.84 7.44
C ARG A 72 -10.78 4.18 8.10
N ASP A 73 -11.64 4.22 9.10
CA ASP A 73 -12.05 5.46 9.75
C ASP A 73 -10.92 6.10 10.58
N VAL A 74 -10.19 5.33 11.38
CA VAL A 74 -9.07 5.89 12.16
C VAL A 74 -7.95 6.43 11.27
N TRP A 75 -7.68 5.78 10.13
CA TRP A 75 -6.71 6.30 9.17
C TRP A 75 -7.26 7.51 8.41
N ARG A 76 -8.54 7.50 8.04
CA ARG A 76 -9.21 8.66 7.44
C ARG A 76 -9.10 9.86 8.35
N GLU A 77 -9.43 9.72 9.63
CA GLU A 77 -9.28 10.77 10.65
C GLU A 77 -7.83 11.27 10.71
N PHE A 78 -6.84 10.37 10.75
CA PHE A 78 -5.43 10.76 10.73
C PHE A 78 -5.07 11.63 9.51
N PHE A 79 -5.48 11.24 8.31
CA PHE A 79 -5.19 12.02 7.08
C PHE A 79 -5.94 13.36 7.02
N HIS A 80 -7.03 13.52 7.78
CA HIS A 80 -7.73 14.81 7.94
C HIS A 80 -7.09 15.73 8.99
N LEU A 81 -6.13 15.24 9.80
CA LEU A 81 -5.39 16.10 10.71
C LEU A 81 -4.59 17.18 9.96
N PRO A 82 -4.30 18.32 10.62
CA PRO A 82 -3.40 19.35 10.09
C PRO A 82 -2.07 18.78 9.58
N MET A 83 -1.52 19.42 8.55
CA MET A 83 -0.30 18.95 7.90
C MET A 83 0.89 18.94 8.86
N GLU A 84 0.96 19.91 9.77
CA GLU A 84 2.00 20.07 10.79
C GLU A 84 2.06 18.84 11.70
N ILE A 85 0.89 18.33 12.11
CA ILE A 85 0.79 17.13 12.96
C ILE A 85 1.27 15.89 12.20
N LYS A 86 0.84 15.72 10.95
CA LYS A 86 1.24 14.56 10.14
C LYS A 86 2.74 14.57 9.82
N GLN A 87 3.31 15.75 9.59
CA GLN A 87 4.73 15.91 9.26
C GLN A 87 5.68 15.61 10.43
N VAL A 88 5.23 15.64 11.69
CA VAL A 88 6.01 15.13 12.83
C VAL A 88 6.45 13.68 12.60
N TYR A 89 5.62 12.92 11.87
CA TYR A 89 5.89 11.53 11.54
C TYR A 89 6.54 11.33 10.17
N ALA A 90 7.07 12.39 9.53
CA ALA A 90 7.66 12.30 8.19
C ALA A 90 8.70 11.17 8.09
N ASN A 91 8.64 10.38 7.03
CA ASN A 91 9.59 9.31 6.80
C ASN A 91 10.99 9.81 6.40
N SER A 92 11.96 8.88 6.36
CA SER A 92 13.34 9.14 5.96
C SER A 92 13.78 8.14 4.87
N PRO A 93 14.80 8.46 4.06
CA PRO A 93 15.30 7.55 3.04
C PRO A 93 15.95 6.28 3.63
N LYS A 94 16.21 6.28 4.95
CA LYS A 94 16.85 5.16 5.66
C LYS A 94 15.88 4.02 5.97
N THR A 95 14.67 4.34 6.45
CA THR A 95 13.71 3.33 6.93
C THR A 95 12.37 3.36 6.21
N TYR A 96 12.06 4.46 5.50
CA TYR A 96 10.75 4.73 4.88
C TYR A 96 9.56 4.73 5.87
N GLU A 97 9.79 4.46 7.16
CA GLU A 97 8.77 4.38 8.20
C GLU A 97 8.25 5.77 8.56
N GLY A 98 6.93 5.89 8.58
CA GLY A 98 6.20 7.12 8.84
C GLY A 98 5.40 7.64 7.65
N TYR A 99 5.02 8.91 7.74
CA TYR A 99 4.24 9.64 6.75
C TYR A 99 5.11 10.04 5.55
N GLY A 100 4.77 9.51 4.38
CA GLY A 100 5.53 9.66 3.14
C GLY A 100 4.69 10.24 2.01
N SER A 101 5.37 10.81 1.03
CA SER A 101 4.87 11.03 -0.32
C SER A 101 5.82 10.29 -1.24
N ARG A 102 5.33 9.67 -2.30
CA ARG A 102 6.20 8.83 -3.14
C ARG A 102 7.13 9.71 -3.96
N LEU A 103 8.35 9.90 -3.45
CA LEU A 103 9.47 10.40 -4.23
C LEU A 103 10.01 9.28 -5.09
N GLY A 104 10.36 9.59 -6.34
CA GLY A 104 11.17 8.68 -7.12
C GLY A 104 12.58 8.58 -6.53
N VAL A 105 13.20 7.42 -6.70
CA VAL A 105 14.55 7.10 -6.18
C VAL A 105 15.68 7.91 -6.85
N GLN A 106 15.34 8.76 -7.82
CA GLN A 106 16.25 9.57 -8.61
C GLN A 106 15.63 10.93 -8.92
N LYS A 107 16.49 11.94 -9.06
CA LYS A 107 16.09 13.30 -9.42
C LYS A 107 15.29 13.31 -10.73
N GLY A 108 14.18 14.05 -10.76
CA GLY A 108 13.35 14.21 -11.97
C GLY A 108 12.49 13.00 -12.32
N ALA A 109 12.40 12.00 -11.43
CA ALA A 109 11.48 10.89 -11.62
C ALA A 109 10.02 11.34 -11.69
N ILE A 110 9.23 10.61 -12.48
CA ILE A 110 7.77 10.71 -12.49
C ILE A 110 7.24 10.19 -11.15
N LEU A 111 6.37 10.97 -10.53
CA LEU A 111 5.82 10.73 -9.20
C LEU A 111 4.39 10.19 -9.29
N ASP A 112 3.98 9.48 -8.25
CA ASP A 112 2.59 9.07 -8.08
C ASP A 112 1.83 10.13 -7.30
N TRP A 113 0.55 10.32 -7.64
CA TRP A 113 -0.33 11.26 -6.94
C TRP A 113 -0.87 10.63 -5.65
N SER A 114 0.00 10.35 -4.69
CA SER A 114 -0.37 9.78 -3.41
C SER A 114 0.56 10.17 -2.26
N ASP A 115 -0.05 10.46 -1.12
CA ASP A 115 0.61 10.37 0.18
C ASP A 115 0.33 8.99 0.79
N TYR A 116 1.23 8.51 1.64
CA TYR A 116 1.11 7.21 2.30
C TYR A 116 1.60 7.25 3.74
N TYR A 117 1.27 6.20 4.49
CA TYR A 117 1.86 5.95 5.80
C TYR A 117 2.39 4.52 5.84
N TYR A 118 3.66 4.34 6.19
CA TYR A 118 4.30 3.03 6.25
C TYR A 118 4.76 2.72 7.68
N LEU A 119 4.46 1.52 8.17
CA LEU A 119 4.78 1.07 9.54
C LEU A 119 5.27 -0.37 9.56
N HIS A 120 6.32 -0.64 10.33
CA HIS A 120 6.77 -2.00 10.58
C HIS A 120 5.93 -2.64 11.70
N TYR A 121 5.01 -3.54 11.38
CA TYR A 121 4.25 -4.24 12.42
C TYR A 121 4.99 -5.45 13.02
N LEU A 122 5.85 -6.11 12.24
CA LEU A 122 6.68 -7.24 12.67
C LEU A 122 7.97 -7.33 11.82
N PRO A 123 9.06 -7.89 12.36
CA PRO A 123 9.26 -8.21 13.78
C PRO A 123 9.34 -6.95 14.66
N GLY A 124 9.11 -7.09 15.97
CA GLY A 124 9.10 -5.96 16.89
C GLY A 124 10.41 -5.16 16.93
N THR A 125 11.54 -5.79 16.59
CA THR A 125 12.87 -5.16 16.51
C THR A 125 12.99 -4.08 15.45
N LEU A 126 12.10 -4.04 14.45
CA LEU A 126 12.11 -3.02 13.40
C LEU A 126 11.18 -1.84 13.70
N LYS A 127 10.44 -1.86 14.81
CA LYS A 127 9.50 -0.79 15.16
C LYS A 127 10.22 0.43 15.68
N ASP A 128 10.11 1.55 14.97
CA ASP A 128 10.36 2.84 15.57
C ASP A 128 9.08 3.40 16.19
N HIS A 129 8.90 3.22 17.51
CA HIS A 129 7.72 3.70 18.23
C HIS A 129 7.46 5.21 18.09
N LYS A 130 8.48 6.02 17.78
CA LYS A 130 8.33 7.46 17.53
C LYS A 130 7.58 7.73 16.22
N LYS A 131 7.58 6.79 15.28
CA LYS A 131 6.85 6.85 14.01
C LYS A 131 5.41 6.38 14.10
N TRP A 132 4.91 5.99 15.27
CA TRP A 132 3.52 5.54 15.41
C TRP A 132 2.62 6.73 15.78
N PRO A 133 1.55 7.02 15.03
CA PRO A 133 0.64 8.12 15.38
C PRO A 133 0.01 7.93 16.75
N GLU A 134 -0.10 9.00 17.52
CA GLU A 134 -0.86 9.01 18.79
C GLU A 134 -2.32 9.40 18.57
N MET A 135 -2.59 10.12 17.48
CA MET A 135 -3.91 10.55 17.07
C MET A 135 -4.32 9.86 15.77
N PRO A 136 -5.58 9.42 15.63
CA PRO A 136 -6.56 9.30 16.70
C PRO A 136 -6.16 8.21 17.73
N PRO A 137 -6.63 8.28 19.00
CA PRO A 137 -6.17 7.39 20.08
C PRO A 137 -6.35 5.89 19.81
N SER A 138 -7.37 5.53 19.02
CA SER A 138 -7.70 4.16 18.64
C SER A 138 -6.83 3.62 17.50
N LEU A 139 -6.08 4.47 16.77
CA LEU A 139 -5.33 4.06 15.57
C LEU A 139 -4.37 2.90 15.86
N ARG A 140 -3.57 3.02 16.92
CA ARG A 140 -2.59 1.99 17.29
C ARG A 140 -3.25 0.67 17.68
N SER A 141 -4.38 0.71 18.42
CA SER A 141 -5.04 -0.51 18.89
C SER A 141 -5.79 -1.22 17.76
N VAL A 142 -6.50 -0.47 16.91
CA VAL A 142 -7.18 -0.98 15.71
C VAL A 142 -6.17 -1.59 14.74
N GLY A 143 -5.05 -0.90 14.47
CA GLY A 143 -3.98 -1.40 13.62
C GLY A 143 -3.40 -2.72 14.12
N ARG A 144 -3.14 -2.85 15.43
CA ARG A 144 -2.67 -4.11 16.04
C ARG A 144 -3.67 -5.25 15.85
N ARG A 145 -4.97 -4.99 16.03
CA ARG A 145 -6.03 -6.00 15.85
C ARG A 145 -6.11 -6.48 14.40
N VAL A 146 -6.11 -5.56 13.43
CA VAL A 146 -6.10 -5.89 12.00
C VAL A 146 -4.86 -6.73 11.65
N HIS A 147 -3.67 -6.27 12.05
CA HIS A 147 -2.44 -6.98 11.75
C HIS A 147 -2.39 -8.38 12.39
N GLY A 148 -2.88 -8.52 13.62
CA GLY A 148 -3.01 -9.82 14.29
C GLY A 148 -3.86 -10.80 13.49
N ARG A 149 -5.05 -10.36 13.05
CA ARG A 149 -5.95 -11.18 12.22
C ARG A 149 -5.33 -11.53 10.86
N ILE A 150 -4.71 -10.57 10.17
CA ILE A 150 -3.98 -10.85 8.92
C ILE A 150 -2.86 -11.88 9.14
N GLY A 151 -2.14 -11.80 10.26
CA GLY A 151 -1.12 -12.77 10.63
C GLY A 151 -1.68 -14.18 10.84
N GLU A 152 -2.85 -14.30 11.48
CA GLU A 152 -3.57 -15.58 11.63
C GLU A 152 -4.01 -16.14 10.28
N THR A 153 -4.65 -15.33 9.44
CA THR A 153 -5.07 -15.73 8.09
C THR A 153 -3.87 -16.19 7.25
N LYS A 154 -2.76 -15.44 7.29
CA LYS A 154 -1.52 -15.80 6.58
C LYS A 154 -0.95 -17.14 7.07
N ARG A 155 -0.96 -17.40 8.38
CA ARG A 155 -0.54 -18.69 8.94
C ARG A 155 -1.48 -19.82 8.52
N ALA A 156 -2.80 -19.60 8.52
CA ALA A 156 -3.77 -20.60 8.07
C ALA A 156 -3.60 -20.94 6.59
N ILE A 157 -3.42 -19.94 5.73
CA ILE A 157 -3.14 -20.13 4.29
C ILE A 157 -1.84 -20.91 4.11
N ASN A 158 -0.76 -20.46 4.74
CA ASN A 158 0.55 -21.11 4.59
C ASN A 158 0.56 -22.52 5.21
N GLY A 159 -0.13 -22.75 6.33
CA GLY A 159 -0.28 -24.07 6.96
C GLY A 159 -1.10 -25.04 6.11
N GLY A 160 -2.19 -24.58 5.51
CA GLY A 160 -3.03 -25.38 4.62
C GLY A 160 -2.38 -25.72 3.27
N VAL A 161 -1.38 -24.95 2.83
CA VAL A 161 -0.59 -25.25 1.62
C VAL A 161 0.33 -26.47 1.81
N PHE A 162 0.74 -26.79 3.05
CA PHE A 162 1.57 -27.96 3.34
C PHE A 162 0.78 -29.24 3.64
N ASP A 163 -0.54 -29.14 3.86
CA ASP A 163 -1.40 -30.26 4.28
C ASP A 163 -2.19 -30.92 3.12
N LYS A 164 -1.86 -30.62 1.86
CA LYS A 164 -2.46 -31.38 0.74
C LYS A 164 -1.88 -32.80 0.69
N PRO A 165 -2.68 -33.86 0.89
CA PRO A 165 -2.20 -35.23 0.75
C PRO A 165 -1.74 -35.45 -0.69
N ARG A 166 -0.53 -35.99 -0.82
CA ARG A 166 0.06 -36.41 -2.08
C ARG A 166 -0.81 -37.53 -2.64
N THR A 167 -1.73 -37.20 -3.56
CA THR A 167 -2.58 -38.18 -4.25
C THR A 167 -1.70 -39.29 -4.82
N GLU A 168 -1.93 -40.51 -4.31
CA GLU A 168 -1.32 -41.74 -4.76
C GLU A 168 -1.65 -41.93 -6.25
N ARG A 169 -0.64 -41.81 -7.10
CA ARG A 169 -0.74 -42.35 -8.47
C ARG A 169 -0.60 -43.85 -8.35
N GLY A 170 -1.73 -44.54 -8.39
CA GLY A 170 -1.80 -45.99 -8.54
C GLY A 170 -1.02 -46.42 -9.79
N ILE A 171 -0.03 -47.28 -9.58
CA ILE A 171 0.61 -48.03 -10.65
C ILE A 171 -0.30 -49.24 -10.91
N SER A 172 -1.04 -49.18 -12.02
CA SER A 172 -1.72 -50.34 -12.58
C SER A 172 -0.65 -51.27 -13.17
N THR A 173 -0.44 -52.42 -12.54
CA THR A 173 0.29 -53.53 -13.16
C THR A 173 -0.62 -54.19 -14.19
N LYS A 174 -0.16 -54.21 -15.44
CA LYS A 174 -0.45 -55.26 -16.42
C LYS A 174 0.88 -55.75 -16.96
#